data_AF-E9APG6-F1
#
_entry.id   AF-E9APG6-F1
#
_cell.length_a   1.000
_cell.length_b   1.000
_cell.length_c   1.000
_cell.angle_alpha   90.00
_cell.angle_beta   90.00
_cell.angle_gamma   90.00
#
_symmetry.space_group_name_H-M   'P 1'
#
loop_
_entity.id
_entity.type
_entity.pdbx_description
1 polymer ?
#
loop_
_entity_poly.entity_id
_entity_poly.type
_entity_poly.pdbx_seq_one_letter_code
_entity_poly.pdbx_strand_id
1 'polypeptide(L)'
;MRSALITNILETVENEVRQRLRNAAALASPGPSSAVAPPTSLSLLTPEDWSAVRRSLREDATPPPIAAGATGEVESASASLQPTTANELLQYVQMRCAELPMRLQIEALLIRRYEHLLRQHTRELATLSEHMTLISRTPPTLAPAPRGFSEPALNLAQLPVDLRALLAEEEMGPRLDRCKARICELEAMARQDSEAKVRCCQRMVLLSEFVRALVRHATAHMLKCKEEPKNDAAVVTKRPRTEQHV
;
A
#
# COMPACT_ATOMS: atom_id res chain seq x y z
N MET A 1 22.30 -9.54 -9.19
CA MET A 1 22.76 -8.28 -8.56
C MET A 1 22.34 -7.13 -9.44
N ARG A 2 21.78 -6.04 -8.88
CA ARG A 2 21.36 -4.85 -9.66
C ARG A 2 22.59 -4.01 -10.01
N SER A 3 22.60 -3.41 -11.21
CA SER A 3 23.63 -2.46 -11.64
C SER A 3 23.66 -1.23 -10.71
N ALA A 4 24.87 -0.70 -10.43
CA ALA A 4 25.05 0.49 -9.59
C ALA A 4 24.28 1.70 -10.13
N LEU A 5 24.16 1.81 -11.45
CA LEU A 5 23.38 2.85 -12.12
C LEU A 5 21.90 2.78 -11.73
N ILE A 6 21.31 1.59 -11.76
CA ILE A 6 19.91 1.36 -11.38
C ILE A 6 19.70 1.74 -9.92
N THR A 7 20.61 1.34 -9.03
CA THR A 7 20.53 1.67 -7.60
C THR A 7 20.53 3.19 -7.36
N ASN A 8 21.45 3.92 -7.98
CA ASN A 8 21.54 5.39 -7.85
C ASN A 8 20.28 6.10 -8.37
N ILE A 9 19.73 5.63 -9.50
CA ILE A 9 18.49 6.18 -10.06
C ILE A 9 17.32 5.91 -9.11
N LEU A 10 17.22 4.71 -8.56
CA LEU A 10 16.15 4.36 -7.62
C LEU A 10 16.18 5.22 -6.36
N GLU A 11 17.37 5.51 -5.81
CA GLU A 11 17.50 6.40 -4.66
C GLU A 11 17.09 7.84 -4.99
N THR A 12 17.49 8.33 -6.16
CA THR A 12 17.09 9.66 -6.65
C THR A 12 15.57 9.76 -6.82
N VAL A 13 14.96 8.74 -7.44
CA VAL A 13 13.51 8.63 -7.63
C VAL A 13 12.78 8.59 -6.30
N GLU A 14 13.25 7.80 -5.34
CA GLU A 14 12.66 7.67 -4.01
C GLU A 14 12.66 9.00 -3.26
N ASN A 15 13.79 9.72 -3.27
CA ASN A 15 13.92 11.03 -2.65
C ASN A 15 13.00 12.07 -3.30
N GLU A 16 12.92 12.08 -4.64
CA GLU A 16 12.00 12.95 -5.37
C GLU A 16 10.54 12.68 -5.00
N VAL A 17 10.11 11.41 -5.00
CA VAL A 17 8.72 11.04 -4.72
C VAL A 17 8.38 11.36 -3.26
N ARG A 18 9.27 11.08 -2.31
CA ARG A 18 9.10 11.50 -0.91
C ARG A 18 8.94 13.01 -0.78
N GLN A 19 9.80 13.79 -1.45
CA GLN A 19 9.71 15.24 -1.41
C GLN A 19 8.37 15.72 -1.97
N ARG A 20 7.91 15.15 -3.09
CA ARG A 20 6.61 15.52 -3.68
C ARG A 20 5.44 15.19 -2.76
N LEU A 21 5.42 14.00 -2.16
CA LEU A 21 4.36 13.61 -1.23
C LEU A 21 4.34 14.52 0.01
N ARG A 22 5.51 14.89 0.54
CA ARG A 22 5.60 15.87 1.65
C ARG A 22 5.09 17.25 1.24
N ASN A 23 5.47 17.74 0.06
CA ASN A 23 5.01 19.05 -0.44
C ASN A 23 3.49 19.06 -0.68
N ALA A 24 2.95 17.98 -1.25
CA ALA A 24 1.51 17.83 -1.46
C ALA A 24 0.73 17.81 -0.13
N ALA A 25 1.27 17.14 0.89
CA ALA A 25 0.67 17.15 2.23
C ALA A 25 0.71 18.55 2.87
N ALA A 26 1.80 19.31 2.70
CA ALA A 26 1.91 20.68 3.19
C ALA A 26 0.92 21.64 2.52
N LEU A 27 0.67 21.47 1.22
CA LEU A 27 -0.33 22.24 0.47
C LEU A 27 -1.78 21.89 0.86
N ALA A 28 -2.02 20.65 1.29
CA ALA A 28 -3.33 20.19 1.74
C ALA A 28 -3.63 20.57 3.20
N SER A 29 -2.65 21.07 3.96
CA SER A 29 -2.87 21.56 5.32
C SER A 29 -3.54 22.93 5.26
N PRO A 30 -4.75 23.11 5.80
CA PRO A 30 -5.33 24.44 5.95
C PRO A 30 -4.42 25.30 6.85
N GLY A 31 -4.37 26.61 6.55
CA GLY A 31 -3.51 27.59 7.22
C GLY A 31 -3.70 27.71 8.75
N PRO A 32 -2.99 28.65 9.41
CA PRO A 32 -2.84 28.65 10.85
C PRO A 32 -4.16 29.06 11.53
N SER A 33 -4.96 28.08 11.90
CA SER A 33 -6.04 28.27 12.85
C SER A 33 -5.64 27.63 14.17
N SER A 34 -5.69 28.48 15.19
CA SER A 34 -5.39 28.28 16.59
C SER A 34 -5.90 26.96 17.20
N ALA A 35 -5.14 26.48 18.18
CA ALA A 35 -5.43 25.46 19.19
C ALA A 35 -5.21 23.97 18.81
N VAL A 36 -4.03 23.49 19.21
CA VAL A 36 -3.77 22.15 19.79
C VAL A 36 -4.41 20.96 19.06
N ALA A 37 -3.92 20.68 17.85
CA ALA A 37 -3.88 19.31 17.35
C ALA A 37 -2.55 19.13 16.59
N PRO A 38 -1.76 18.07 16.87
CA PRO A 38 -0.59 17.79 16.05
C PRO A 38 -1.06 17.57 14.61
N PRO A 39 -0.29 17.97 13.59
CA PRO A 39 -0.61 17.63 12.22
C PRO A 39 -0.59 16.10 12.10
N THR A 40 -1.75 15.46 12.22
CA THR A 40 -1.90 14.03 11.95
C THR A 40 -1.54 13.84 10.50
N SER A 41 -0.33 13.33 10.28
CA SER A 41 0.20 13.04 8.96
C SER A 41 -0.79 12.14 8.24
N LEU A 42 -1.41 12.63 7.16
CA LEU A 42 -2.43 11.91 6.40
C LEU A 42 -1.90 10.62 5.73
N SER A 43 -0.59 10.40 5.77
CA SER A 43 0.08 9.24 5.19
C SER A 43 0.15 8.09 6.21
N LEU A 44 -0.43 6.95 5.84
CA LEU A 44 -0.35 5.66 6.57
C LEU A 44 0.72 4.72 6.00
N LEU A 45 1.52 5.21 5.04
CA LEU A 45 2.60 4.47 4.40
C LEU A 45 3.73 4.19 5.40
N THR A 46 4.17 2.93 5.46
CA THR A 46 5.29 2.50 6.31
C THR A 46 6.59 2.35 5.50
N PRO A 47 7.77 2.25 6.14
CA PRO A 47 9.03 1.97 5.45
C PRO A 47 8.98 0.70 4.58
N GLU A 48 8.20 -0.29 4.99
CA GLU A 48 7.98 -1.54 4.25
C GLU A 48 7.25 -1.30 2.94
N ASP A 49 6.30 -0.35 2.90
CA ASP A 49 5.59 0.01 1.67
C ASP A 49 6.56 0.63 0.64
N TRP A 50 7.50 1.47 1.10
CA TRP A 50 8.55 2.03 0.25
C TRP A 50 9.50 0.97 -0.28
N SER A 51 9.94 0.03 0.57
CA SER A 51 10.81 -1.06 0.14
C SER A 51 10.09 -2.00 -0.83
N ALA A 52 8.81 -2.28 -0.61
CA ALA A 52 7.97 -3.07 -1.51
C ALA A 52 7.86 -2.40 -2.89
N VAL A 53 7.66 -1.08 -2.95
CA VAL A 53 7.63 -0.35 -4.23
C VAL A 53 8.97 -0.49 -4.97
N ARG A 54 10.13 -0.46 -4.29
CA ARG A 54 11.44 -0.64 -4.95
C ARG A 54 11.71 -2.06 -5.45
N ARG A 55 11.08 -3.08 -4.88
CA ARG A 55 11.29 -4.48 -5.28
C ARG A 55 10.56 -4.81 -6.58
N SER A 56 11.24 -5.51 -7.48
CA SER A 56 10.65 -6.11 -8.69
C SER A 56 9.92 -7.40 -8.32
N LEU A 57 8.77 -7.63 -8.95
CA LEU A 57 8.05 -8.90 -8.78
C LEU A 57 8.89 -10.07 -9.30
N ARG A 58 9.71 -9.85 -10.34
CA ARG A 58 10.54 -10.88 -10.95
C ARG A 58 11.75 -11.29 -10.09
N GLU A 59 12.22 -10.43 -9.20
CA GLU A 59 13.31 -10.78 -8.28
C GLU A 59 12.89 -11.77 -7.20
N ASP A 60 11.59 -11.83 -6.87
CA ASP A 60 11.00 -12.82 -5.96
C ASP A 60 10.67 -14.15 -6.67
N ALA A 61 10.79 -14.20 -8.02
CA ALA A 61 10.68 -15.42 -8.79
C ALA A 61 12.06 -16.07 -8.91
N THR A 62 12.35 -17.06 -8.08
CA THR A 62 13.48 -17.98 -8.31
C THR A 62 13.41 -18.45 -9.76
N PRO A 63 14.42 -18.19 -10.61
CA PRO A 63 14.39 -18.68 -11.97
C PRO A 63 14.31 -20.21 -11.92
N PRO A 64 13.48 -20.87 -12.75
CA PRO A 64 13.57 -22.31 -12.89
C PRO A 64 15.00 -22.64 -13.35
N PRO A 65 15.62 -23.71 -12.82
CA PRO A 65 16.95 -24.11 -13.26
C PRO A 65 16.88 -24.41 -14.75
N ILE A 66 17.46 -23.53 -15.56
CA ILE A 66 17.65 -23.78 -16.99
C ILE A 66 18.62 -24.95 -17.06
N ALA A 67 18.14 -26.06 -17.65
CA ALA A 67 18.90 -27.27 -17.82
C ALA A 67 20.26 -26.97 -18.46
N ALA A 68 21.32 -27.44 -17.80
CA ALA A 68 22.67 -27.44 -18.34
C ALA A 68 22.68 -28.26 -19.63
N GLY A 69 23.02 -27.61 -20.75
CA GLY A 69 23.12 -28.29 -22.03
C GLY A 69 23.37 -27.35 -23.20
N ALA A 70 24.56 -26.74 -23.26
CA ALA A 70 25.24 -26.41 -24.51
C ALA A 70 26.65 -25.88 -24.20
N THR A 71 27.63 -26.75 -24.42
CA THR A 71 29.04 -26.43 -24.61
C THR A 71 29.25 -25.46 -25.76
N GLY A 72 30.16 -24.51 -25.58
CA GLY A 72 30.65 -23.64 -26.65
C GLY A 72 31.61 -22.59 -26.08
N GLU A 73 32.90 -22.91 -26.12
CA GLU A 73 33.99 -21.99 -25.87
C GLU A 73 33.92 -20.74 -26.78
N VAL A 74 34.69 -19.72 -26.39
CA VAL A 74 35.55 -18.88 -27.24
C VAL A 74 35.38 -17.37 -27.00
N GLU A 75 36.51 -16.80 -26.57
CA GLU A 75 37.06 -15.45 -26.78
C GLU A 75 36.54 -14.24 -26.00
N SER A 76 37.40 -13.87 -25.05
CA SER A 76 37.79 -12.50 -24.72
C SER A 76 37.78 -11.56 -25.93
N ALA A 77 36.87 -10.59 -25.92
CA ALA A 77 36.94 -9.40 -26.76
C ALA A 77 36.78 -8.16 -25.89
N SER A 78 37.87 -7.39 -25.77
CA SER A 78 37.90 -6.02 -25.28
C SER A 78 36.92 -5.17 -26.10
N ALA A 79 35.78 -4.82 -25.52
CA ALA A 79 34.78 -3.96 -26.17
C ALA A 79 34.30 -2.89 -25.20
N SER A 80 34.29 -1.65 -25.69
CA SER A 80 33.76 -0.43 -25.06
C SER A 80 32.57 -0.67 -24.11
N LEU A 81 32.75 -0.36 -22.82
CA LEU A 81 31.88 -0.72 -21.68
C LEU A 81 30.61 0.17 -21.50
N GLN A 82 30.28 1.04 -22.45
CA GLN A 82 29.23 2.06 -22.30
C GLN A 82 27.83 1.72 -22.87
N PRO A 83 27.63 0.85 -23.89
CA PRO A 83 26.28 0.57 -24.42
C PRO A 83 25.46 -0.44 -23.60
N THR A 84 26.08 -1.27 -22.77
CA THR A 84 25.41 -2.33 -22.00
C THR A 84 24.59 -1.78 -20.83
N THR A 85 25.12 -0.80 -20.10
CA THR A 85 24.47 -0.22 -18.91
C THR A 85 23.20 0.57 -19.22
N ALA A 86 23.19 1.26 -20.37
CA ALA A 86 22.02 1.99 -20.86
C ALA A 86 20.88 1.04 -21.25
N ASN A 87 21.22 -0.07 -21.91
CA ASN A 87 20.25 -1.12 -22.27
C ASN A 87 19.69 -1.84 -21.04
N GLU A 88 20.53 -2.11 -20.03
CA GLU A 88 20.09 -2.68 -18.75
C GLU A 88 19.07 -1.78 -18.03
N LEU A 89 19.32 -0.46 -17.99
CA LEU A 89 18.38 0.50 -17.40
C LEU A 89 17.05 0.53 -18.16
N LEU A 90 17.10 0.54 -19.49
CA LEU A 90 15.89 0.52 -20.32
C LEU A 90 15.08 -0.76 -20.10
N GLN A 91 15.74 -1.92 -20.10
CA GLN A 91 15.10 -3.21 -19.84
C GLN A 91 14.49 -3.25 -18.43
N TYR A 92 15.20 -2.71 -17.43
CA TYR A 92 14.68 -2.57 -16.07
C TYR A 92 13.42 -1.70 -16.05
N VAL A 93 13.43 -0.51 -16.65
CA VAL A 93 12.26 0.38 -16.68
C VAL A 93 11.08 -0.26 -17.43
N GLN A 94 11.32 -0.93 -18.56
CA GLN A 94 10.28 -1.65 -19.30
C GLN A 94 9.64 -2.75 -18.46
N MET A 95 10.46 -3.57 -17.78
CA MET A 95 10.02 -4.56 -16.80
C MET A 95 9.14 -3.92 -15.72
N ARG A 96 9.59 -2.81 -15.14
CA ARG A 96 8.85 -2.09 -14.08
C ARG A 96 7.52 -1.52 -14.55
N CYS A 97 7.46 -1.05 -15.79
CA CYS A 97 6.21 -0.60 -16.41
C CYS A 97 5.26 -1.77 -16.67
N ALA A 98 5.78 -2.92 -17.10
CA ALA A 98 4.98 -4.12 -17.34
C ALA A 98 4.42 -4.74 -16.05
N GLU A 99 5.13 -4.62 -14.92
CA GLU A 99 4.64 -5.08 -13.60
C GLU A 99 3.51 -4.19 -13.04
N LEU A 100 3.47 -2.90 -13.41
CA LEU A 100 2.60 -1.91 -12.78
C LEU A 100 1.11 -2.30 -12.81
N PRO A 101 0.50 -2.71 -13.95
CA PRO A 101 -0.91 -3.07 -13.98
C PRO A 101 -1.27 -4.20 -13.00
N MET A 102 -0.43 -5.24 -12.93
CA MET A 102 -0.62 -6.36 -12.02
C MET A 102 -0.53 -5.92 -10.56
N ARG A 103 0.45 -5.08 -10.22
CA ARG A 103 0.60 -4.55 -8.85
C ARG A 103 -0.59 -3.69 -8.43
N LEU A 104 -1.08 -2.82 -9.33
CA LEU A 104 -2.27 -2.02 -9.07
C LEU A 104 -3.52 -2.90 -8.92
N GLN A 105 -3.62 -3.98 -9.70
CA GLN A 105 -4.72 -4.93 -9.59
C GLN A 105 -4.69 -5.70 -8.25
N ILE A 106 -3.51 -6.09 -7.76
CA ILE A 106 -3.35 -6.71 -6.44
C ILE A 106 -3.87 -5.78 -5.34
N GLU A 107 -3.46 -4.51 -5.35
CA GLU A 107 -3.96 -3.51 -4.38
C GLU A 107 -5.47 -3.29 -4.50
N ALA A 108 -6.01 -3.25 -5.72
CA ALA A 108 -7.45 -3.11 -5.94
C ALA A 108 -8.25 -4.30 -5.42
N LEU A 109 -7.72 -5.53 -5.54
CA LEU A 109 -8.33 -6.73 -4.97
C LEU A 109 -8.30 -6.70 -3.43
N LEU A 110 -7.20 -6.23 -2.84
CA LEU A 110 -7.10 -6.02 -1.39
C LEU A 110 -8.14 -5.01 -0.91
N ILE A 111 -8.31 -3.89 -1.61
CA ILE A 111 -9.36 -2.90 -1.30
C ILE A 111 -10.74 -3.55 -1.27
N ARG A 112 -11.09 -4.36 -2.29
CA ARG A 112 -12.39 -5.07 -2.34
C ARG A 112 -12.56 -6.03 -1.17
N ARG A 113 -11.50 -6.72 -0.76
CA ARG A 113 -11.51 -7.60 0.41
C ARG A 113 -11.79 -6.81 1.69
N TYR A 114 -11.07 -5.71 1.92
CA TYR A 114 -11.29 -4.86 3.10
C TYR A 114 -12.68 -4.23 3.12
N GLU A 115 -13.24 -3.85 1.96
CA GLU A 115 -14.62 -3.41 1.87
C GLU A 115 -15.62 -4.49 2.27
N HIS A 116 -15.38 -5.73 1.88
CA HIS A 116 -16.25 -6.85 2.29
C HIS A 116 -16.19 -7.08 3.79
N LEU A 117 -14.99 -7.10 4.38
CA LEU A 117 -14.79 -7.23 5.83
C LEU A 117 -15.44 -6.08 6.59
N LEU A 118 -15.26 -4.83 6.14
CA LEU A 118 -15.94 -3.66 6.74
C LEU A 118 -17.46 -3.81 6.73
N ARG A 119 -18.05 -4.25 5.61
CA ARG A 119 -19.50 -4.49 5.53
C ARG A 119 -19.92 -5.60 6.48
N GLN A 120 -19.14 -6.67 6.61
CA GLN A 120 -19.42 -7.76 7.54
C GLN A 120 -19.37 -7.28 9.00
N HIS A 121 -18.28 -6.63 9.41
CA HIS A 121 -18.11 -6.12 10.78
C HIS A 121 -19.17 -5.07 11.12
N THR A 122 -19.51 -4.18 10.19
CA THR A 122 -20.56 -3.16 10.39
C THR A 122 -21.95 -3.79 10.56
N ARG A 123 -22.26 -4.86 9.80
CA ARG A 123 -23.54 -5.59 9.98
C ARG A 123 -23.61 -6.26 11.33
N GLU A 124 -22.53 -6.90 11.77
CA GLU A 124 -22.48 -7.55 13.09
C GLU A 124 -22.61 -6.51 14.23
N LEU A 125 -21.93 -5.36 14.10
CA LEU A 125 -22.09 -4.24 15.02
C LEU A 125 -23.54 -3.74 15.09
N ALA A 126 -24.20 -3.58 13.94
CA ALA A 126 -25.61 -3.19 13.90
C ALA A 126 -26.49 -4.20 14.65
N THR A 127 -26.36 -5.49 14.35
CA THR A 127 -27.11 -6.56 15.03
C THR A 127 -26.86 -6.60 16.54
N LEU A 128 -25.61 -6.48 16.98
CA LEU A 128 -25.26 -6.46 18.41
C LEU A 128 -25.78 -5.20 19.09
N SER A 129 -25.74 -4.04 18.42
CA SER A 129 -26.29 -2.81 18.95
C SER A 129 -27.81 -2.89 19.12
N GLU A 130 -28.53 -3.45 18.14
CA GLU A 130 -29.96 -3.72 18.23
C GLU A 130 -30.27 -4.66 19.38
N HIS A 131 -29.53 -5.78 19.50
CA HIS A 131 -29.67 -6.72 20.60
C HIS A 131 -29.46 -6.06 21.97
N MET A 132 -28.41 -5.24 22.10
CA MET A 132 -28.16 -4.48 23.33
C MET A 132 -29.27 -3.48 23.61
N THR A 133 -29.83 -2.78 22.61
CA THR A 133 -30.97 -1.88 22.83
C THR A 133 -32.23 -2.61 23.25
N LEU A 134 -32.49 -3.81 22.70
CA LEU A 134 -33.64 -4.62 23.09
C LEU A 134 -33.52 -5.13 24.52
N ILE A 135 -32.31 -5.52 24.93
CA ILE A 135 -32.02 -5.93 26.31
C ILE A 135 -32.07 -4.74 27.28
N SER A 136 -31.50 -3.60 26.90
CA SER A 136 -31.37 -2.43 27.79
C SER A 136 -32.66 -1.62 27.90
N ARG A 137 -33.63 -1.84 26.99
CA ARG A 137 -34.99 -1.33 27.15
C ARG A 137 -35.62 -2.05 28.34
N THR A 138 -35.53 -1.39 29.49
CA THR A 138 -36.54 -1.50 30.53
C THR A 138 -37.92 -1.38 29.86
N PRO A 139 -38.91 -2.24 30.19
CA PRO A 139 -40.25 -2.05 29.67
C PRO A 139 -40.68 -0.61 30.01
N PRO A 140 -41.35 0.12 29.09
CA PRO A 140 -41.67 1.54 29.22
C PRO A 140 -42.77 1.84 30.26
N THR A 141 -42.74 1.18 31.42
CA THR A 141 -43.73 1.27 32.51
C THR A 141 -43.15 1.67 33.86
N LEU A 142 -41.92 2.21 33.89
CA LEU A 142 -41.35 2.84 35.10
C LEU A 142 -41.30 4.37 35.02
N ALA A 143 -42.09 4.98 34.13
CA ALA A 143 -42.57 6.33 34.39
C ALA A 143 -43.67 6.22 35.46
N PRO A 144 -43.67 7.01 36.55
CA PRO A 144 -44.72 6.95 37.55
C PRO A 144 -46.03 7.46 36.91
N ALA A 145 -46.82 6.54 36.34
CA ALA A 145 -48.16 6.83 35.87
C ALA A 145 -49.05 7.14 37.09
N PRO A 146 -49.99 8.09 36.97
CA PRO A 146 -50.86 8.47 38.07
C PRO A 146 -51.68 7.26 38.51
N ARG A 147 -51.75 7.04 39.83
CA ARG A 147 -52.53 5.97 40.49
C ARG A 147 -53.89 5.80 39.81
N GLY A 148 -54.19 4.61 39.28
CA GLY A 148 -55.56 4.33 38.84
C GLY A 148 -55.84 3.10 37.98
N PHE A 149 -54.84 2.42 37.39
CA PHE A 149 -55.10 1.25 36.56
C PHE A 149 -54.21 0.07 36.97
N SER A 150 -54.86 -1.01 37.40
CA SER A 150 -54.23 -2.31 37.60
C SER A 150 -53.90 -2.91 36.23
N GLU A 151 -52.72 -2.60 35.71
CA GLU A 151 -52.14 -3.37 34.60
C GLU A 151 -51.65 -4.74 35.11
N PRO A 152 -51.77 -5.80 34.30
CA PRO A 152 -51.24 -7.10 34.68
C PRO A 152 -49.72 -6.98 34.70
N ALA A 153 -49.13 -7.04 35.90
CA ALA A 153 -47.71 -7.28 36.05
C ALA A 153 -47.34 -8.47 35.15
N LEU A 154 -46.39 -8.25 34.25
CA LEU A 154 -45.91 -9.27 33.31
C LEU A 154 -45.40 -10.44 34.15
N ASN A 155 -46.24 -11.46 34.31
CA ASN A 155 -45.90 -12.64 35.09
C ASN A 155 -44.83 -13.40 34.31
N LEU A 156 -43.56 -13.12 34.59
CA LEU A 156 -42.41 -13.85 34.05
C LEU A 156 -42.59 -15.38 34.26
N ALA A 157 -43.36 -15.78 35.28
CA ALA A 157 -43.78 -17.14 35.57
C ALA A 157 -44.71 -17.81 34.53
N GLN A 158 -45.28 -17.05 33.58
CA GLN A 158 -46.11 -17.57 32.48
C GLN A 158 -45.37 -17.60 31.13
N LEU A 159 -44.17 -17.00 31.04
CA LEU A 159 -43.35 -17.14 29.86
C LEU A 159 -42.82 -18.58 29.72
N PRO A 160 -42.74 -19.13 28.49
CA PRO A 160 -42.02 -20.37 28.21
C PRO A 160 -40.66 -20.39 28.91
N VAL A 161 -40.27 -21.56 29.43
CA VAL A 161 -39.05 -21.73 30.24
C VAL A 161 -37.82 -21.14 29.54
N ASP A 162 -37.73 -21.30 28.22
CA ASP A 162 -36.64 -20.78 27.39
C ASP A 162 -36.58 -19.25 27.38
N LEU A 163 -37.73 -18.56 27.30
CA LEU A 163 -37.80 -17.09 27.32
C LEU A 163 -37.57 -16.55 28.73
N ARG A 164 -37.95 -17.29 29.77
CA ARG A 164 -37.73 -16.93 31.17
C ARG A 164 -36.26 -17.06 31.56
N ALA A 165 -35.57 -18.10 31.10
CA ALA A 165 -34.13 -18.25 31.23
C ALA A 165 -33.37 -17.18 30.44
N LEU A 166 -33.88 -16.77 29.26
CA LEU A 166 -33.29 -15.69 28.49
C LEU A 166 -33.44 -14.29 29.13
N LEU A 167 -34.45 -14.09 29.97
CA LEU A 167 -34.75 -12.84 30.68
C LEU A 167 -34.33 -12.85 32.16
N ALA A 168 -33.71 -13.94 32.64
CA ALA A 168 -33.24 -14.06 34.01
C ALA A 168 -32.12 -13.02 34.26
N GLU A 169 -32.36 -12.07 35.17
CA GLU A 169 -31.44 -10.95 35.41
C GLU A 169 -30.00 -11.38 35.75
N GLU A 170 -29.82 -12.54 36.39
CA GLU A 170 -28.51 -13.13 36.69
C GLU A 170 -27.68 -13.49 35.44
N GLU A 171 -28.32 -13.89 34.34
CA GLU A 171 -27.62 -14.24 33.09
C GLU A 171 -27.47 -13.04 32.14
N MET A 172 -28.26 -11.98 32.36
CA MET A 172 -28.32 -10.81 31.50
C MET A 172 -27.05 -9.95 31.58
N GLY A 173 -26.50 -9.77 32.79
CA GLY A 173 -25.23 -9.05 32.99
C GLY A 173 -24.06 -9.67 32.20
N PRO A 174 -23.73 -10.96 32.39
CA PRO A 174 -22.67 -11.64 31.65
C PRO A 174 -22.87 -11.64 30.13
N ARG A 175 -24.12 -11.69 29.64
CA ARG A 175 -24.43 -11.60 28.20
C ARG A 175 -24.17 -10.22 27.63
N LEU A 176 -24.55 -9.17 28.36
CA LEU A 176 -24.27 -7.78 28.00
C LEU A 176 -22.77 -7.51 27.97
N ASP A 177 -22.02 -8.04 28.93
CA ASP A 177 -20.57 -7.85 28.97
C ASP A 177 -19.87 -8.56 27.81
N ARG A 178 -20.33 -9.76 27.42
CA ARG A 178 -19.87 -10.41 26.19
C ARG A 178 -20.20 -9.60 24.93
N CYS A 179 -21.39 -9.01 24.85
CA CYS A 179 -21.76 -8.14 23.72
C CYS A 179 -20.88 -6.89 23.65
N LYS A 180 -20.62 -6.22 24.79
CA LYS A 180 -19.71 -5.07 24.86
C LYS A 180 -18.31 -5.44 24.43
N ALA A 181 -17.76 -6.54 24.95
CA ALA A 181 -16.43 -7.01 24.57
C ALA A 181 -16.35 -7.26 23.06
N ARG A 182 -17.36 -7.93 22.49
CA ARG A 182 -17.44 -8.20 21.06
C ARG A 182 -17.56 -6.94 20.21
N ILE A 183 -18.32 -5.94 20.67
CA ILE A 183 -18.42 -4.62 20.00
C ILE A 183 -17.05 -3.95 19.99
N CYS A 184 -16.33 -3.93 21.11
CA CYS A 184 -14.97 -3.35 21.16
C CYS A 184 -14.01 -4.05 20.19
N GLU A 185 -14.07 -5.38 20.09
CA GLU A 185 -13.29 -6.14 19.10
C GLU A 185 -13.64 -5.76 17.66
N LEU A 186 -14.94 -5.72 17.34
CA LEU A 186 -15.42 -5.36 16.00
C LEU A 186 -15.05 -3.93 15.61
N GLU A 187 -15.11 -2.98 16.55
CA GLU A 187 -14.65 -1.62 16.32
C GLU A 187 -13.16 -1.55 16.03
N ALA A 188 -12.34 -2.31 16.77
CA ALA A 188 -10.91 -2.40 16.53
C ALA A 188 -10.61 -2.99 15.13
N MET A 189 -11.27 -4.09 14.77
CA MET A 189 -11.13 -4.70 13.44
C MET A 189 -11.61 -3.76 12.32
N ALA A 190 -12.73 -3.07 12.50
CA ALA A 190 -13.24 -2.11 11.52
C ALA A 190 -12.29 -0.92 11.31
N ARG A 191 -11.69 -0.39 12.39
CA ARG A 191 -10.65 0.64 12.28
C ARG A 191 -9.46 0.11 11.48
N GLN A 192 -8.94 -1.06 11.85
CA GLN A 192 -7.81 -1.69 11.16
C GLN A 192 -8.08 -1.92 9.66
N ASP A 193 -9.26 -2.43 9.30
CA ASP A 193 -9.64 -2.66 7.90
C ASP A 193 -9.77 -1.34 7.12
N SER A 194 -10.30 -0.30 7.77
CA SER A 194 -10.40 1.03 7.16
C SER A 194 -9.03 1.66 6.88
N GLU A 195 -8.10 1.55 7.83
CA GLU A 195 -6.71 1.98 7.66
C GLU A 195 -6.00 1.17 6.57
N ALA A 196 -6.20 -0.15 6.56
CA ALA A 196 -5.62 -1.02 5.54
C ALA A 196 -6.13 -0.66 4.14
N LYS A 197 -7.42 -0.34 4.00
CA LYS A 197 -8.00 0.15 2.75
C LYS A 197 -7.35 1.46 2.29
N VAL A 198 -7.22 2.43 3.19
CA VAL A 198 -6.55 3.71 2.88
C VAL A 198 -5.09 3.49 2.49
N ARG A 199 -4.36 2.62 3.21
CA ARG A 199 -2.97 2.26 2.90
C ARG A 199 -2.85 1.63 1.51
N CYS A 200 -3.78 0.75 1.10
CA CYS A 200 -3.80 0.20 -0.26
C CYS A 200 -3.94 1.31 -1.32
N CYS A 201 -4.85 2.25 -1.12
CA CYS A 201 -4.99 3.41 -2.03
C CYS A 201 -3.71 4.23 -2.10
N GLN A 202 -3.07 4.50 -0.96
CA GLN A 202 -1.80 5.23 -0.90
C GLN A 202 -0.67 4.47 -1.60
N ARG A 203 -0.60 3.14 -1.47
CA ARG A 203 0.36 2.30 -2.21
C ARG A 203 0.12 2.35 -3.71
N MET A 204 -1.13 2.34 -4.18
CA MET A 204 -1.43 2.48 -5.62
C MET A 204 -0.91 3.80 -6.18
N VAL A 205 -1.13 4.91 -5.45
CA VAL A 205 -0.59 6.23 -5.84
C VAL A 205 0.93 6.20 -5.81
N LEU A 206 1.54 5.68 -4.75
CA LEU A 206 2.99 5.57 -4.60
C LEU A 206 3.61 4.77 -5.74
N LEU A 207 3.03 3.61 -6.10
CA LEU A 207 3.48 2.78 -7.23
C LEU A 207 3.46 3.55 -8.55
N SER A 208 2.37 4.27 -8.79
CA SER A 208 2.18 5.05 -10.02
C SER A 208 3.16 6.22 -10.10
N GLU A 209 3.31 6.98 -9.02
CA GLU A 209 4.28 8.08 -8.92
C GLU A 209 5.72 7.59 -9.07
N PHE A 210 6.06 6.48 -8.43
CA PHE A 210 7.39 5.90 -8.48
C PHE A 210 7.76 5.45 -9.89
N VAL A 211 6.89 4.69 -10.57
CA VAL A 211 7.15 4.24 -11.94
C VAL A 211 7.22 5.43 -12.89
N ARG A 212 6.35 6.43 -12.74
CA ARG A 212 6.39 7.65 -13.56
C ARG A 212 7.69 8.42 -13.38
N ALA A 213 8.15 8.59 -12.13
CA ALA A 213 9.42 9.24 -11.85
C ALA A 213 10.60 8.42 -12.40
N LEU A 214 10.58 7.09 -12.25
CA LEU A 214 11.59 6.19 -12.80
C LEU A 214 11.71 6.32 -14.33
N VAL A 215 10.58 6.32 -15.04
CA VAL A 215 10.56 6.51 -16.51
C VAL A 215 11.19 7.84 -16.88
N ARG A 216 10.82 8.94 -16.22
CA ARG A 216 11.39 10.27 -16.52
C ARG A 216 12.90 10.32 -16.29
N HIS A 217 13.39 9.77 -15.18
CA HIS A 217 14.83 9.72 -14.90
C HIS A 217 15.59 8.88 -15.91
N ALA A 218 15.03 7.72 -16.29
CA ALA A 218 15.63 6.87 -17.31
C ALA A 218 15.65 7.56 -18.68
N THR A 219 14.56 8.21 -19.11
CA THR A 219 14.52 8.96 -20.37
C THR A 219 15.52 10.12 -20.36
N ALA A 220 15.60 10.88 -19.27
CA ALA A 220 16.58 11.96 -19.13
C ALA A 220 18.03 11.44 -19.20
N HIS A 221 18.31 10.29 -18.60
CA HIS A 221 19.62 9.64 -18.70
C HIS A 221 19.93 9.21 -20.14
N MET A 222 18.96 8.62 -20.86
CA MET A 222 19.13 8.22 -22.25
C MET A 222 19.36 9.40 -23.19
N LEU A 223 18.74 10.56 -22.94
CA LEU A 223 18.99 11.78 -23.71
C LEU A 223 20.41 12.32 -23.48
N LYS A 224 20.86 12.39 -22.22
CA LYS A 224 22.22 12.83 -21.87
C LYS A 224 23.31 11.95 -22.51
N CYS A 225 23.12 10.63 -22.53
CA CYS A 225 24.06 9.71 -23.18
C CYS A 225 24.12 9.86 -24.71
N LYS A 226 23.08 10.42 -25.35
CA LYS A 226 23.08 10.71 -26.79
C LYS A 226 23.75 12.05 -27.14
N GLU A 227 23.81 12.97 -26.18
CA GLU A 227 24.35 14.32 -26.38
C GLU A 227 25.87 14.42 -26.12
N GLU A 228 26.52 13.42 -25.52
CA GLU A 228 27.99 13.42 -25.45
C GLU A 228 28.57 13.20 -26.86
N PRO A 229 29.24 14.22 -27.46
CA PRO A 229 29.86 14.04 -28.75
C PRO A 229 31.03 13.05 -28.59
N LYS A 230 31.12 12.09 -29.52
CA LYS A 230 32.40 11.47 -29.88
C LYS A 230 33.37 12.61 -30.18
N ASN A 231 34.19 12.99 -29.21
CA ASN A 231 35.44 13.69 -29.47
C ASN A 231 36.35 12.68 -30.17
N ASP A 232 36.12 12.49 -31.47
CA ASP A 232 37.10 11.91 -32.36
C ASP A 232 38.27 12.91 -32.41
N ALA A 233 39.20 12.72 -31.48
CA ALA A 233 40.56 13.19 -31.64
C ALA A 233 41.14 12.44 -32.85
N ALA A 234 40.83 12.92 -34.05
CA ALA A 234 41.55 12.59 -35.26
C ALA A 234 42.98 13.11 -35.11
N VAL A 235 43.83 12.32 -34.45
CA VAL A 235 45.28 12.45 -34.52
C VAL A 235 45.63 12.16 -35.98
N VAL A 236 45.71 13.21 -36.78
CA VAL A 236 46.33 13.20 -38.10
C VAL A 236 47.83 12.94 -37.88
N THR A 237 48.22 11.67 -37.81
CA THR A 237 49.62 11.26 -37.92
C THR A 237 50.08 11.53 -39.35
N LYS A 238 50.78 12.65 -39.54
CA LYS A 238 51.53 12.94 -40.77
C LYS A 238 52.53 11.81 -41.03
N ARG A 239 52.42 11.15 -42.18
CA ARG A 239 53.46 10.22 -42.70
C ARG A 239 54.74 10.99 -43.00
N PRO A 240 55.94 10.51 -42.60
CA PRO A 240 57.19 11.07 -43.07
C PRO A 240 57.44 10.62 -44.52
N ARG A 241 57.76 11.60 -45.38
CA ARG A 241 58.11 11.41 -46.78
C ARG A 241 59.60 11.06 -46.84
N THR A 242 59.93 9.87 -47.36
CA THR A 242 61.30 9.46 -47.64
C THR A 242 61.81 10.24 -48.86
N GLU A 243 62.80 11.10 -48.65
CA GLU A 243 63.59 11.69 -49.73
C GLU A 243 64.68 10.68 -50.13
N GLN A 244 64.58 10.19 -51.37
CA GLN A 244 65.69 9.55 -52.07
C GLN A 244 66.62 10.65 -52.59
N HIS A 245 67.86 10.69 -52.11
CA HIS A 245 68.94 11.44 -52.76
C HIS A 245 69.72 10.51 -53.70
N VAL A 246 69.96 11.03 -54.90
CA VAL A 246 70.83 10.52 -55.98
C VAL A 246 72.29 10.52 -55.54
#